data_AF-B2IGI2-F1
#
_entry.id   AF-B2IGI2-F1
#
_cell.length_a   1.000
_cell.length_b   1.000
_cell.length_c   1.000
_cell.angle_alpha   90.00
_cell.angle_beta   90.00
_cell.angle_gamma   90.00
#
_symmetry.space_group_name_H-M   'P 1'
#
loop_
_entity.id
_entity.type
_entity.pdbx_description
1 polymer ?
#
loop_
_entity_poly.entity_id
_entity_poly.type
_entity_poly.pdbx_seq_one_letter_code
_entity_poly.pdbx_strand_id
1 'polypeptide(L)'
;MVREFEYRGETFRVNAHGAPGHEEVFIMHLIDGEEFGEISIDRMTEENDTSAPLEAIIIMLCDRLIIEREIQVAKPEGAFAWREGKVLFKVHNGVQDHA
;
A
#
# COMPACT_ATOMS: atom_id res chain seq x y z
N MET A 1 4.05 -8.77 0.92
CA MET A 1 4.16 -8.30 -0.48
C MET A 1 4.64 -6.87 -0.45
N VAL A 2 5.74 -6.56 -1.16
CA VAL A 2 6.20 -5.17 -1.36
C VAL A 2 6.14 -4.83 -2.84
N ARG A 3 5.37 -3.81 -3.21
CA ARG A 3 5.18 -3.45 -4.62
C ARG A 3 4.82 -1.98 -4.81
N GLU A 4 5.33 -1.39 -5.88
CA GLU A 4 5.01 -0.02 -6.30
C GLU A 4 3.82 0.03 -7.27
N PHE A 5 3.03 1.09 -7.17
CA PHE A 5 1.84 1.32 -8.00
C PHE A 5 1.64 2.82 -8.25
N GLU A 6 0.84 3.13 -9.25
CA GLU A 6 0.36 4.47 -9.55
C GLU A 6 -1.11 4.58 -9.16
N TYR A 7 -1.48 5.66 -8.48
CA TYR A 7 -2.86 6.00 -8.19
C TYR A 7 -3.02 7.51 -8.21
N ARG A 8 -4.07 8.01 -8.88
CA ARG A 8 -4.31 9.44 -9.09
C ARG A 8 -3.12 10.23 -9.66
N GLY A 9 -2.27 9.59 -10.46
CA GLY A 9 -1.07 10.19 -11.06
C GLY A 9 0.13 10.28 -10.12
N GLU A 10 -0.01 9.82 -8.88
CA GLU A 10 1.07 9.76 -7.89
C GLU A 10 1.66 8.35 -7.80
N THR A 11 2.93 8.26 -7.42
CA THR A 11 3.58 6.97 -7.16
C THR A 11 3.50 6.61 -5.69
N PHE A 12 3.05 5.40 -5.40
CA PHE A 12 3.02 4.85 -4.05
C PHE A 12 3.71 3.49 -4.00
N ARG A 13 4.11 3.10 -2.79
CA ARG A 13 4.59 1.76 -2.48
C ARG A 13 3.72 1.16 -1.38
N VAL A 14 3.22 -0.05 -1.62
CA VAL A 14 2.56 -0.85 -0.57
C VAL A 14 3.54 -1.88 -0.02
N ASN A 15 3.52 -2.03 1.29
CA ASN A 15 4.04 -3.17 2.01
C ASN A 15 2.88 -3.82 2.78
N ALA A 16 2.45 -5.00 2.38
CA ALA A 16 1.37 -5.74 3.03
C ALA A 16 1.90 -7.06 3.58
N HIS A 17 1.63 -7.38 4.85
CA HIS A 17 2.03 -8.65 5.47
C HIS A 17 0.91 -9.26 6.28
N GLY A 18 0.86 -10.59 6.31
CA GLY A 18 -0.22 -11.34 6.97
C GLY A 18 -0.98 -12.23 6.00
N ALA A 19 -2.20 -12.59 6.38
CA ALA A 19 -3.09 -13.45 5.61
C ALA A 19 -4.23 -12.62 4.99
N PRO A 20 -4.84 -13.06 3.87
CA PRO A 20 -5.99 -12.38 3.27
C PRO A 20 -7.08 -12.03 4.30
N GLY A 21 -7.40 -10.74 4.43
CA GLY A 21 -8.39 -10.22 5.39
C GLY A 21 -7.83 -9.94 6.79
N HIS A 22 -6.58 -10.29 7.04
CA HIS A 22 -5.83 -10.15 8.29
C HIS A 22 -4.38 -9.75 7.98
N GLU A 23 -4.24 -8.69 7.18
CA GLU A 23 -2.96 -8.09 6.84
C GLU A 23 -2.73 -6.78 7.58
N GLU A 24 -1.50 -6.52 7.97
CA GLU A 24 -1.05 -5.15 8.19
C GLU A 24 -0.58 -4.59 6.84
N VAL A 25 -1.12 -3.42 6.48
CA VAL A 25 -0.93 -2.78 5.18
C VAL A 25 -0.35 -1.39 5.42
N PHE A 26 0.81 -1.14 4.82
CA PHE A 26 1.55 0.10 4.93
C PHE A 26 1.71 0.72 3.53
N ILE A 27 1.35 2.00 3.38
CA ILE A 27 1.43 2.75 2.13
C ILE A 27 2.40 3.91 2.31
N MET A 28 3.32 4.06 1.37
CA MET A 28 4.26 5.18 1.29
C MET A 28 4.00 5.96 0.00
N HIS A 29 3.91 7.28 0.08
CA HIS A 29 3.93 8.20 -1.06
C HIS A 29 5.37 8.49 -1.47
N LEU A 30 5.66 8.36 -2.75
CA LEU A 30 6.99 8.55 -3.33
C LEU A 30 6.98 9.76 -4.27
N ILE A 31 7.84 10.75 -3.99
CA ILE A 31 8.09 11.91 -4.86
C ILE A 31 9.55 11.86 -5.29
N ASP A 32 9.80 11.79 -6.59
CA ASP A 32 11.16 11.66 -7.16
C ASP A 32 12.01 10.51 -6.57
N GLY A 33 11.35 9.48 -6.03
CA GLY A 33 11.99 8.33 -5.38
C GLY A 33 12.27 8.50 -3.89
N GLU A 34 11.91 9.64 -3.30
CA GLU A 34 11.99 9.92 -1.86
C GLU A 34 10.62 9.70 -1.18
N GLU A 35 10.67 9.24 0.08
CA GLU A 35 9.47 8.97 0.90
C GLU A 35 8.96 10.28 1.50
N PHE A 36 7.76 10.71 1.10
CA PHE A 36 7.19 12.00 1.50
C PHE A 36 6.09 11.89 2.56
N GLY A 37 5.45 10.72 2.66
CA GLY A 37 4.40 10.47 3.64
C GLY A 37 4.01 9.01 3.68
N GLU A 38 3.50 8.57 4.83
CA GLU A 38 3.11 7.19 5.06
C GLU A 38 1.79 7.10 5.81
N ILE A 39 1.06 6.01 5.58
CA ILE A 39 -0.13 5.62 6.34
C ILE A 39 -0.17 4.10 6.44
N SER A 40 -0.75 3.58 7.52
CA SER A 40 -0.91 2.14 7.69
C SER A 40 -2.21 1.78 8.40
N ILE A 41 -2.55 0.49 8.32
CA ILE A 41 -3.62 -0.14 9.08
C ILE A 41 -3.21 -1.56 9.43
N ASP A 42 -3.46 -1.95 10.68
CA ASP A 42 -3.40 -3.32 11.16
C ASP A 42 -4.80 -3.94 11.11
N ARG A 43 -5.09 -4.73 10.07
CA ARG A 43 -6.41 -5.38 9.92
C ARG A 43 -6.65 -6.52 10.90
N MET A 44 -5.66 -6.89 11.71
CA MET A 44 -5.78 -7.92 12.75
C MET A 44 -6.32 -7.34 14.05
N THR A 45 -5.98 -6.10 14.37
CA THR A 45 -6.31 -5.47 15.66
C THR A 45 -7.26 -4.29 15.56
N GLU A 46 -7.28 -3.59 14.43
CA GLU A 46 -8.13 -2.42 14.22
C GLU A 46 -9.50 -2.81 13.63
N GLU A 47 -10.54 -2.02 13.93
CA GLU A 47 -11.86 -2.22 13.33
C GLU A 47 -11.80 -1.91 11.82
N ASN A 48 -12.03 -2.93 11.00
CA ASN A 48 -11.95 -2.83 9.55
C ASN A 48 -12.86 -3.87 8.87
N ASP A 49 -13.11 -3.67 7.58
CA ASP A 49 -13.78 -4.67 6.75
C ASP A 49 -12.77 -5.75 6.33
N THR A 50 -12.76 -6.86 7.05
CA THR A 50 -11.88 -8.03 6.79
C THR A 50 -12.30 -8.80 5.53
N SER A 51 -13.50 -8.57 5.00
CA SER A 51 -13.98 -9.18 3.75
C SER A 51 -13.54 -8.40 2.51
N ALA A 52 -13.11 -7.15 2.68
CA ALA A 52 -12.65 -6.31 1.58
C ALA A 52 -11.34 -6.86 0.96
N PRO A 53 -11.21 -6.82 -0.38
CA PRO A 53 -9.98 -7.20 -1.05
C PRO A 53 -8.85 -6.21 -0.71
N LEU A 54 -7.61 -6.71 -0.70
CA LEU A 54 -6.43 -5.90 -0.37
C LEU A 54 -6.34 -4.61 -1.22
N GLU A 55 -6.67 -4.68 -2.51
CA GLU A 55 -6.67 -3.51 -3.40
C GLU A 55 -7.63 -2.40 -2.94
N ALA A 56 -8.80 -2.76 -2.38
CA ALA A 56 -9.73 -1.78 -1.83
C ALA A 56 -9.17 -1.10 -0.57
N ILE A 57 -8.46 -1.86 0.28
CA ILE A 57 -7.77 -1.31 1.46
C ILE A 57 -6.66 -0.36 1.03
N ILE A 58 -5.85 -0.74 0.03
CA ILE A 58 -4.78 0.11 -0.51
C ILE A 58 -5.35 1.44 -1.01
N ILE A 59 -6.43 1.41 -1.81
CA ILE A 59 -7.08 2.62 -2.34
C ILE A 59 -7.62 3.50 -1.20
N MET A 60 -8.29 2.89 -0.22
CA MET A 60 -8.81 3.61 0.96
C MET A 60 -7.69 4.35 1.70
N LEU A 61 -6.55 3.68 1.93
CA LEU A 61 -5.40 4.26 2.60
C LEU A 61 -4.78 5.40 1.77
N CYS A 62 -4.65 5.24 0.46
CA CYS A 62 -4.19 6.31 -0.43
C CYS A 62 -5.12 7.54 -0.36
N ASP A 63 -6.43 7.35 -0.43
CA ASP A 63 -7.39 8.45 -0.34
C ASP A 63 -7.27 9.20 0.99
N ARG A 64 -7.11 8.47 2.11
CA ARG A 64 -6.86 9.07 3.43
C ARG A 64 -5.55 9.85 3.47
N LEU A 65 -4.46 9.27 2.98
CA LEU A 65 -3.14 9.92 2.95
C LEU A 65 -3.15 11.20 2.10
N ILE A 66 -3.81 11.16 0.94
CA ILE A 66 -3.97 12.33 0.06
C ILE A 66 -4.68 13.47 0.77
N ILE A 67 -5.75 13.17 1.52
CA ILE A 67 -6.49 14.18 2.30
C ILE A 67 -5.64 14.68 3.48
N GLU A 68 -5.03 13.79 4.25
CA GLU A 68 -4.26 14.13 5.46
C GLU A 68 -3.03 14.99 5.14
N ARG A 69 -2.35 14.69 4.04
CA ARG A 69 -1.11 15.38 3.62
C ARG A 69 -1.35 16.46 2.58
N GLU A 70 -2.61 16.76 2.26
CA GLU A 70 -3.02 17.74 1.26
C GLU A 70 -2.27 17.55 -0.08
N ILE A 71 -2.07 16.28 -0.49
CA ILE A 71 -1.29 15.93 -1.68
C ILE A 71 -2.02 16.45 -2.91
N GLN A 72 -1.34 17.30 -3.68
CA GLN A 72 -1.84 17.78 -4.96
C GLN A 72 -1.67 16.72 -6.04
N VAL A 73 -2.66 15.83 -6.14
CA VAL A 73 -2.65 14.73 -7.10
C VAL A 73 -2.64 15.22 -8.55
N ALA A 74 -1.74 14.67 -9.36
CA ALA A 74 -1.62 15.05 -10.77
C ALA A 74 -2.85 14.66 -11.62
N LYS A 75 -3.53 13.56 -11.28
CA LYS A 75 -4.70 13.02 -12.00
C LYS A 75 -5.79 12.60 -11.01
N PRO A 76 -6.72 13.50 -10.60
CA PRO A 76 -7.74 13.17 -9.60
C PRO A 76 -8.60 11.92 -9.91
N GLU A 77 -8.82 11.64 -11.19
CA GLU A 77 -9.58 10.48 -11.68
C GLU A 77 -8.69 9.33 -12.16
N GLY A 78 -7.38 9.40 -11.86
CA GLY A 78 -6.41 8.38 -12.27
C GLY A 78 -6.68 7.04 -11.58
N ALA A 79 -6.91 6.01 -12.39
CA ALA A 79 -7.14 4.66 -11.90
C ALA A 79 -5.90 4.07 -11.21
N PHE A 80 -6.14 3.12 -10.31
CA PHE A 80 -5.09 2.33 -9.68
C PHE A 80 -4.45 1.40 -10.73
N ALA A 81 -3.11 1.43 -10.81
CA ALA A 81 -2.36 0.56 -11.71
C ALA A 81 -1.03 0.13 -11.07
N TRP A 82 -0.77 -1.17 -11.01
CA TRP A 82 0.53 -1.68 -10.59
C TRP A 82 1.62 -1.24 -11.56
N ARG A 83 2.74 -0.69 -11.07
CA ARG A 83 3.89 -0.41 -11.94
C ARG A 83 4.59 -1.71 -12.28
N GLU A 84 4.80 -1.97 -13.56
CA GLU A 84 5.65 -3.07 -14.03
C GLU A 84 7.11 -2.71 -13.72
N GLY A 85 7.73 -3.39 -12.75
CA GLY A 85 9.17 -3.19 -12.56
C GLY A 85 9.80 -3.76 -11.29
N LYS A 86 9.15 -3.69 -10.13
CA LYS A 86 9.79 -4.14 -8.88
C LYS A 86 8.78 -4.69 -7.88
N VAL A 87 8.48 -5.99 -7.97
CA VAL A 87 8.15 -6.73 -6.74
C VAL A 87 9.48 -6.83 -5.99
N LEU A 88 9.72 -5.90 -5.06
CA LEU A 88 11.01 -5.77 -4.38
C LEU A 88 11.31 -7.04 -3.59
N PHE A 89 10.29 -7.58 -2.90
CA PHE A 89 10.38 -8.87 -2.20
C PHE A 89 9.01 -9.53 -2.14
N LYS A 90 8.97 -10.82 -2.47
CA LYS A 90 7.87 -11.71 -2.08
C LYS A 90 8.16 -12.13 -0.64
N VAL A 91 7.63 -11.41 0.34
CA VAL A 91 7.80 -11.74 1.76
C VAL A 91 7.20 -13.13 1.98
N HIS A 92 8.05 -14.14 2.14
CA HIS A 92 7.65 -15.52 2.40
C HIS A 92 7.21 -15.63 3.85
N ASN A 93 6.09 -16.34 4.08
CA ASN A 93 5.62 -16.74 5.41
C ASN A 93 6.80 -17.33 6.20
N GLY A 94 7.06 -16.77 7.39
CA GLY A 94 8.27 -16.93 8.18
C GLY A 94 8.63 -18.37 8.58
N VAL A 95 9.27 -19.10 7.67
CA VAL A 95 10.15 -20.22 8.01
C VAL A 95 11.54 -19.83 7.52
N GLN A 96 12.33 -19.22 8.40
CA GLN A 96 13.77 -19.17 8.22
C GLN A 96 14.30 -20.57 8.53
N ASP A 97 14.48 -21.38 7.50
CA ASP A 97 15.23 -22.63 7.59
C ASP A 97 16.70 -22.25 7.88
N HIS A 98 17.11 -22.42 9.13
CA HIS A 98 18.50 -22.22 9.56
C HIS A 98 19.22 -23.55 9.32
N ALA A 99 20.07 -23.60 8.29
CA ALA A 99 20.99 -24.70 8.02
C ALA A 99 22.23 -24.64 8.93
#